data_AF-A0A660UM36-F1
#
_entry.id   AF-A0A660UM36-F1
#
_cell.length_a   1.000
_cell.length_b   1.000
_cell.length_c   1.000
_cell.angle_alpha   90.00
_cell.angle_beta   90.00
_cell.angle_gamma   90.00
#
_symmetry.space_group_name_H-M   'P 1'
#
loop_
_entity.id
_entity.type
_entity.pdbx_description
1 polymer ?
#
loop_
_entity_poly.entity_id
_entity_poly.type
_entity_poly.pdbx_seq_one_letter_code
_entity_poly.pdbx_strand_id
1 'polypeptide(L)' 'MPKKYYVYIMTNKSRTLYTGMTNNLKKRVHQHKGKLQEGFAKKYNITRLVYYDVF' A
#
# COMPACT_ATOMS: atom_id res chain seq x y z
N MET A 1 -0.77 18.30 -16.03
CA MET A 1 -1.76 17.80 -15.05
C MET A 1 -1.14 17.84 -13.66
N PRO A 2 -1.86 18.29 -12.62
CA PRO A 2 -1.35 18.28 -11.25
C PRO A 2 -1.03 16.85 -10.80
N LYS A 3 0.06 16.68 -10.03
CA LYS A 3 0.44 15.37 -9.47
C LYS A 3 -0.61 14.97 -8.43
N LYS A 4 -1.26 13.82 -8.63
CA LYS A 4 -2.15 13.22 -7.63
C LYS A 4 -1.34 12.43 -6.62
N TYR A 5 -1.62 12.62 -5.34
CA TYR A 5 -1.07 11.81 -4.27
C TYR A 5 -2.17 10.99 -3.61
N TYR A 6 -1.79 9.83 -3.10
CA TYR A 6 -2.70 8.90 -2.47
C TYR A 6 -2.19 8.60 -1.08
N VAL A 7 -3.06 8.77 -0.08
CA VAL A 7 -2.89 8.12 1.22
C VAL A 7 -3.68 6.82 1.18
N TYR A 8 -3.11 5.72 1.66
CA TYR A 8 -3.74 4.41 1.57
C TYR A 8 -3.58 3.60 2.84
N ILE A 9 -4.50 2.65 3.04
CA ILE A 9 -4.44 1.63 4.08
C ILE A 9 -4.46 0.25 3.42
N MET A 10 -3.46 -0.56 3.74
CA MET A 10 -3.39 -1.98 3.37
C MET A 10 -3.40 -2.87 4.61
N THR A 11 -3.78 -4.14 4.43
CA THR A 11 -3.86 -5.12 5.50
C THR A 11 -3.49 -6.54 5.06
N ASN A 12 -3.47 -7.46 6.03
CA ASN A 12 -3.25 -8.89 5.89
C ASN A 12 -4.42 -9.69 6.51
N LYS A 13 -4.31 -11.02 6.53
CA LYS A 13 -5.33 -11.90 7.15
C LYS A 13 -5.52 -11.64 8.65
N SER A 14 -4.47 -11.22 9.34
CA SER A 14 -4.48 -10.91 10.78
C SER A 14 -4.97 -9.50 11.10
N ARG A 15 -5.50 -8.76 10.12
CA ARG A 15 -6.00 -7.37 10.27
C ARG A 15 -4.95 -6.37 10.75
N THR A 16 -3.66 -6.63 10.54
CA THR A 16 -2.61 -5.62 10.73
C THR A 16 -2.82 -4.49 9.73
N LEU A 17 -2.92 -3.25 10.20
CA LEU A 17 -3.07 -2.09 9.31
C LEU A 17 -1.70 -1.49 8.99
N TYR A 18 -1.52 -1.10 7.74
CA TYR A 18 -0.35 -0.43 7.23
C TYR A 18 -0.78 0.78 6.42
N THR A 19 -0.36 1.96 6.86
CA THR A 19 -0.61 3.23 6.17
C THR A 19 0.58 3.61 5.30
N GLY A 20 0.32 4.34 4.22
CA GLY A 20 1.40 4.90 3.42
C GLY A 20 0.91 5.94 2.42
N MET A 21 1.86 6.60 1.78
CA MET A 21 1.61 7.58 0.72
C MET A 21 2.35 7.22 -0.56
N THR A 22 1.75 7.51 -1.71
CA THR A 22 2.40 7.38 -3.02
C THR A 22 1.75 8.29 -4.06
N ASN A 23 2.46 8.64 -5.12
CA ASN A 23 1.88 9.26 -6.32
C ASN A 23 1.37 8.23 -7.36
N ASN A 24 1.56 6.92 -7.10
CA ASN A 24 1.09 5.85 -7.97
C ASN A 24 0.60 4.66 -7.14
N LEU A 25 -0.69 4.70 -6.77
CA LEU A 25 -1.33 3.69 -5.94
C LEU A 25 -1.26 2.29 -6.55
N LYS A 26 -1.54 2.16 -7.86
CA LYS A 26 -1.52 0.87 -8.57
C LYS A 26 -0.14 0.22 -8.49
N LYS A 27 0.93 0.97 -8.78
CA LYS A 27 2.31 0.49 -8.68
C LYS A 27 2.66 0.08 -7.26
N ARG A 28 2.28 0.87 -6.26
CA ARG A 28 2.58 0.57 -4.86
C ARG A 28 1.86 -0.69 -4.37
N VAL A 29 0.59 -0.87 -4.72
CA VAL A 29 -0.16 -2.09 -4.40
C VAL A 29 0.47 -3.31 -5.08
N HIS A 30 0.89 -3.19 -6.34
CA HIS A 30 1.61 -4.26 -7.04
C HIS A 30 2.92 -4.64 -6.32
N GLN A 31 3.72 -3.65 -5.90
CA GLN A 31 4.96 -3.89 -5.15
C GLN A 31 4.72 -4.65 -3.84
N HIS A 32 3.70 -4.28 -3.08
CA HIS A 32 3.33 -4.98 -1.84
C HIS A 32 2.83 -6.40 -2.09
N LYS A 33 1.93 -6.59 -3.07
CA LYS A 33 1.43 -7.91 -3.48
C LYS A 33 2.55 -8.84 -3.95
N GLY A 34 3.49 -8.30 -4.72
CA GLY A 34 4.65 -9.03 -5.24
C GLY A 34 5.83 -9.13 -4.27
N LYS A 35 5.72 -8.55 -3.06
CA LYS A 35 6.82 -8.51 -2.07
C LYS A 35 8.15 -7.98 -2.64
N LEU A 36 8.05 -6.98 -3.51
CA LEU A 36 9.16 -6.43 -4.30
C LEU A 36 10.08 -5.49 -3.51
N GLN A 37 9.72 -5.14 -2.27
CA GLN A 37 10.52 -4.31 -1.38
C GLN A 37 10.65 -4.99 -0.02
N GLU A 38 11.85 -4.94 0.55
CA GLU A 38 12.07 -5.36 1.93
C GLU A 38 11.39 -4.40 2.92
N GLY A 39 11.06 -4.91 4.11
CA GLY A 39 10.52 -4.12 5.20
C GLY A 39 9.24 -4.69 5.81
N PHE A 40 8.57 -3.88 6.63
CA PHE A 40 7.42 -4.29 7.44
C PHE A 40 6.31 -4.94 6.60
N ALA A 41 5.93 -4.30 5.49
CA ALA A 41 4.83 -4.79 4.66
C ALA A 41 5.12 -6.20 4.09
N LYS A 42 6.37 -6.46 3.68
CA LYS A 42 6.81 -7.79 3.24
C LYS A 42 6.85 -8.78 4.40
N LYS A 43 7.46 -8.41 5.53
CA LYS A 43 7.57 -9.25 6.73
C LYS A 43 6.23 -9.75 7.23
N TYR A 44 5.20 -8.90 7.20
CA TYR A 44 3.86 -9.22 7.72
C TYR A 44 2.82 -9.52 6.63
N ASN A 45 3.24 -9.76 5.37
CA ASN A 45 2.35 -10.10 4.25
C ASN A 45 1.19 -9.10 4.04
N ILE A 46 1.47 -7.80 4.18
CA ILE A 46 0.52 -6.72 3.90
C ILE A 46 0.29 -6.65 2.40
N THR A 47 -0.84 -7.16 1.92
CA THR A 47 -1.07 -7.39 0.47
C THR A 47 -2.45 -6.98 -0.01
N ARG A 48 -3.39 -6.70 0.90
CA ARG A 48 -4.77 -6.33 0.57
C ARG A 48 -4.98 -4.83 0.77
N LEU A 49 -5.31 -4.10 -0.29
CA LEU A 49 -5.76 -2.72 -0.19
C LEU A 49 -7.18 -2.68 0.38
N VAL A 50 -7.43 -1.83 1.37
CA VAL A 50 -8.76 -1.68 1.99
C VAL A 50 -9.29 -0.26 1.97
N TYR A 51 -8.41 0.74 1.83
CA TYR A 51 -8.80 2.14 1.72
C TYR A 51 -7.75 2.93 0.93
N TYR A 52 -8.19 3.97 0.24
CA TYR A 52 -7.34 5.05 -0.24
C TYR A 52 -8.14 6.34 -0.37
N ASP A 53 -7.43 7.46 -0.30
CA ASP A 53 -7.95 8.80 -0.59
C ASP A 53 -6.98 9.56 -1.50
N VAL A 54 -7.46 10.61 -2.18
CA VAL A 54 -6.71 11.38 -3.17
C VAL A 54 -6.54 12.84 -2.74
N PHE A 55 -5.30 13.34 -2.82
CA PHE A 55 -4.91 14.74 -2.65
C PHE A 55 -4.41 15.32 -3.97
#